data_AF-A0A0U3TCV5-F1
#
_entry.id   AF-A0A0U3TCV5-F1
#
_cell.length_a   1.000
_cell.length_b   1.000
_cell.length_c   1.000
_cell.angle_alpha   90.00
_cell.angle_beta   90.00
_cell.angle_gamma   90.00
#
_symmetry.space_group_name_H-M   'P 1'
#
loop_
_entity.id
_entity.type
_entity.pdbx_description
1 polymer ?
#
loop_
_entity_poly.entity_id
_entity_poly.type
_entity_poly.pdbx_seq_one_letter_code
_entity_poly.pdbx_strand_id
1 'polypeptide(L)'
;MDLTAQYEQMLGALLPRGPAWDGEDPLLLGLAPVMSRAHQRADALMLETDPRSVTELIERYENITGLPDSCTPSGTQTLQQRRQRLDAKINLSGGINEAFYRAQLDALGYTDATITRYPKSSFTCLSDCTESLYSDEWRYYWRVNIPAAAQISPMTCISNCTDSIRTWGETIVECVLNKLAPSHTYVIFLYTE
;
A
#
# COMPACT_ATOMS: atom_id res chain seq x y z
N MET A 1 35.21 7.04 -3.42
CA MET A 1 36.40 6.74 -2.60
C MET A 1 36.32 5.27 -2.25
N ASP A 2 37.36 4.47 -2.48
CA ASP A 2 37.30 3.02 -2.26
C ASP A 2 37.17 2.70 -0.76
N LEU A 3 36.16 1.91 -0.39
CA LEU A 3 35.91 1.50 1.00
C LEU A 3 37.01 0.58 1.51
N THR A 4 37.58 -0.25 0.64
CA THR A 4 38.62 -1.21 1.03
C THR A 4 39.88 -0.49 1.46
N ALA A 5 40.38 0.44 0.64
CA ALA A 5 41.53 1.29 0.99
C ALA A 5 41.33 2.10 2.28
N GLN A 6 40.10 2.58 2.55
CA GLN A 6 39.79 3.28 3.81
C GLN A 6 39.91 2.34 5.02
N TYR A 7 39.43 1.09 4.89
CA TYR A 7 39.57 0.09 5.95
C TYR A 7 41.02 -0.37 6.15
N GLU A 8 41.81 -0.50 5.09
CA GLU A 8 43.25 -0.78 5.19
C GLU A 8 43.97 0.33 5.98
N GLN A 9 43.71 1.59 5.64
CA GLN A 9 44.26 2.74 6.36
C GLN A 9 43.82 2.76 7.83
N MET A 10 42.54 2.48 8.10
CA MET A 10 42.01 2.44 9.46
C MET A 10 42.65 1.31 10.28
N LEU A 11 42.79 0.11 9.73
CA LEU A 11 43.43 -1.02 10.39
C LEU A 11 44.92 -0.74 10.66
N GLY A 12 45.63 -0.16 9.69
CA GLY A 12 47.02 0.27 9.89
C GLY A 12 47.16 1.32 11.00
N ALA A 13 46.23 2.27 11.10
CA ALA A 13 46.24 3.29 12.15
C ALA A 13 45.93 2.74 13.56
N LEU A 14 45.28 1.58 13.66
CA LEU A 14 44.96 0.92 14.95
C LEU A 14 46.12 0.05 15.46
N LEU A 15 47.17 -0.16 14.67
CA LEU A 15 48.33 -0.94 15.09
C LEU A 15 49.20 -0.19 16.11
N PRO A 16 49.86 -0.93 17.04
CA PRO A 16 50.89 -0.34 17.88
C PRO A 16 52.03 0.23 17.03
N ARG A 17 52.65 1.32 17.50
CA ARG A 17 53.82 1.87 16.82
C ARG A 17 55.04 0.97 17.03
N GLY A 18 55.80 0.70 15.98
CA GLY A 18 57.10 0.05 16.07
C GLY A 18 57.43 -0.83 14.86
N PRO A 19 58.71 -1.24 14.73
CA PRO A 19 59.21 -1.94 13.54
C PRO A 19 58.61 -3.33 13.33
N ALA A 20 58.01 -3.92 14.36
CA ALA A 20 57.26 -5.18 14.24
C ALA A 20 55.98 -5.04 13.39
N TRP A 21 55.49 -3.80 13.21
CA TRP A 21 54.27 -3.45 12.47
C TRP A 21 54.57 -2.54 11.28
N ASP A 22 55.85 -2.27 10.99
CA ASP A 22 56.28 -1.55 9.80
C ASP A 22 56.30 -2.53 8.61
N GLY A 23 55.34 -2.38 7.69
CA GLY A 23 55.27 -3.15 6.45
C GLY A 23 53.86 -3.58 6.08
N GLU A 24 53.72 -4.29 4.96
CA GLU A 24 52.46 -4.94 4.60
C GLU A 24 52.25 -6.20 5.45
N ASP A 25 51.15 -6.23 6.21
CA ASP A 25 50.68 -7.42 6.91
C ASP A 25 49.52 -8.05 6.11
N PRO A 26 49.72 -9.19 5.43
CA PRO A 26 48.71 -9.83 4.61
C PRO A 26 47.45 -10.23 5.39
N LEU A 27 47.56 -10.50 6.69
CA LEU A 27 46.43 -10.86 7.53
C LEU A 27 45.50 -9.64 7.73
N LEU A 28 46.08 -8.48 8.03
CA LEU A 28 45.34 -7.24 8.23
C LEU A 28 44.77 -6.71 6.92
N LEU A 29 45.55 -6.75 5.84
CA LEU A 29 45.07 -6.40 4.50
C LEU A 29 43.96 -7.35 4.04
N GLY A 30 43.98 -8.62 4.44
CA GLY A 30 42.91 -9.58 4.17
C GLY A 30 41.59 -9.29 4.90
N LEU A 31 41.63 -8.57 6.04
CA LEU A 31 40.43 -8.20 6.79
C LEU A 31 39.68 -7.03 6.17
N ALA A 32 40.37 -6.08 5.55
CA ALA A 32 39.76 -4.88 4.97
C ALA A 32 38.69 -5.19 3.91
N PRO A 33 38.88 -6.12 2.94
CA PRO A 33 37.83 -6.52 2.00
C PRO A 33 36.61 -7.16 2.67
N VAL A 34 36.80 -7.88 3.78
CA VAL A 34 35.68 -8.47 4.53
C VAL A 34 34.86 -7.36 5.19
N MET A 35 35.52 -6.40 5.84
CA MET A 35 34.85 -5.25 6.45
C MET A 35 34.14 -4.36 5.41
N SER A 36 34.79 -4.12 4.27
CA SER A 36 34.20 -3.39 3.13
C SER A 36 32.91 -4.07 2.64
N ARG A 37 32.92 -5.39 2.45
CA ARG A 37 31.70 -6.16 2.08
C ARG A 37 30.63 -6.09 3.18
N ALA A 38 31.00 -6.20 4.45
CA ALA A 38 30.06 -6.11 5.56
C ALA A 38 29.40 -4.72 5.64
N HIS A 39 30.18 -3.64 5.44
CA HIS A 39 29.68 -2.27 5.35
C HIS A 39 28.68 -2.14 4.21
N GLN A 40 29.03 -2.57 2.99
CA GLN A 40 28.13 -2.50 1.84
C GLN A 40 26.83 -3.28 2.06
N ARG A 41 26.88 -4.42 2.77
CA ARG A 41 25.66 -5.17 3.15
C ARG A 41 24.83 -4.43 4.20
N ALA A 42 25.46 -3.71 5.13
CA ALA A 42 24.75 -2.86 6.07
C ALA A 42 24.07 -1.68 5.36
N ASP A 43 24.73 -1.04 4.40
CA ASP A 43 24.13 0.02 3.59
C ASP A 43 22.95 -0.49 2.75
N ALA A 44 23.10 -1.68 2.15
CA ALA A 44 22.01 -2.33 1.42
C ALA A 44 20.81 -2.61 2.35
N LEU A 45 21.06 -3.03 3.60
CA LEU A 45 20.00 -3.24 4.59
C LEU A 45 19.24 -1.95 4.94
N MET A 46 19.90 -0.78 4.92
CA MET A 46 19.23 0.50 5.15
C MET A 46 18.18 0.78 4.06
N LEU A 47 18.43 0.39 2.82
CA LEU A 47 17.45 0.49 1.72
C LEU A 47 16.25 -0.43 1.91
N GLU A 48 16.40 -1.54 2.64
CA GLU A 48 15.31 -2.47 2.96
C GLU A 48 14.39 -1.96 4.10
N THR A 49 14.74 -0.84 4.74
CA THR A 49 13.91 -0.22 5.78
C THR A 49 12.74 0.57 5.19
N ASP A 50 12.88 1.09 3.97
CA ASP A 50 11.82 1.82 3.28
C ASP A 50 10.96 0.85 2.43
N PRO A 51 9.64 0.74 2.70
CA PRO A 51 8.72 -0.10 1.94
C PRO A 51 8.74 0.13 0.42
N ARG A 52 9.16 1.31 -0.03
CA ARG A 52 9.23 1.69 -1.45
C ARG A 52 10.45 1.12 -2.16
N SER A 53 11.51 0.77 -1.42
CA SER A 53 12.78 0.25 -1.96
C SER A 53 13.13 -1.18 -1.54
N VAL A 54 12.36 -1.81 -0.66
CA VAL A 54 12.58 -3.19 -0.18
C VAL A 54 12.67 -4.22 -1.33
N THR A 55 13.70 -5.08 -1.35
CA THR A 55 13.87 -6.18 -2.31
C THR A 55 13.90 -7.51 -1.57
N GLU A 56 14.90 -7.72 -0.73
CA GLU A 56 15.21 -8.98 -0.07
C GLU A 56 14.21 -9.29 1.04
N LEU A 57 13.74 -8.26 1.77
CA LEU A 57 12.85 -8.43 2.92
C LEU A 57 11.36 -8.35 2.57
N ILE A 58 10.99 -8.23 1.29
CA ILE A 58 9.61 -7.93 0.90
C ILE A 58 8.61 -9.00 1.40
N GLU A 59 8.97 -10.27 1.33
CA GLU A 59 8.11 -11.37 1.81
C GLU A 59 7.87 -11.29 3.32
N ARG A 60 8.86 -10.85 4.08
CA ARG A 60 8.74 -10.67 5.53
C ARG A 60 7.79 -9.53 5.87
N TYR A 61 7.89 -8.41 5.17
CA TYR A 61 6.97 -7.29 5.34
C TYR A 61 5.54 -7.63 4.94
N GLU A 62 5.35 -8.34 3.83
CA GLU A 62 4.04 -8.80 3.39
C GLU A 62 3.38 -9.72 4.41
N ASN A 63 4.13 -10.68 4.97
CA ASN A 63 3.62 -11.55 6.02
C ASN A 63 3.15 -10.75 7.26
N ILE A 64 3.95 -9.80 7.75
CA ILE A 64 3.60 -8.98 8.92
C ILE A 64 2.37 -8.10 8.65
N THR A 65 2.20 -7.63 7.41
CA THR A 65 1.09 -6.74 7.03
C THR A 65 -0.16 -7.50 6.52
N GLY A 66 -0.09 -8.82 6.43
CA GLY A 66 -1.18 -9.66 5.92
C GLY A 66 -1.41 -9.53 4.41
N LEU A 67 -0.35 -9.24 3.65
CA LEU A 67 -0.36 -9.22 2.19
C LEU A 67 0.17 -10.56 1.63
N PRO A 68 -0.28 -11.00 0.44
CA PRO A 68 -1.42 -10.47 -0.30
C PRO A 68 -2.75 -10.76 0.44
N ASP A 69 -3.67 -9.82 0.39
CA ASP A 69 -4.96 -9.93 1.06
C ASP A 69 -6.10 -10.29 0.09
N SER A 70 -7.31 -10.45 0.61
CA SER A 70 -8.50 -10.74 -0.22
C SER A 70 -8.84 -9.69 -1.28
N CYS A 71 -8.29 -8.47 -1.18
CA CYS A 71 -8.52 -7.39 -2.14
C CYS A 71 -7.45 -7.37 -3.24
N THR A 72 -6.48 -8.27 -3.15
CA THR A 72 -5.37 -8.35 -4.07
C THR A 72 -5.80 -9.10 -5.34
N PRO A 73 -5.59 -8.54 -6.56
CA PRO A 73 -5.94 -9.23 -7.79
C PRO A 73 -5.17 -10.54 -7.94
N SER A 74 -5.87 -11.56 -8.44
CA SER A 74 -5.32 -12.87 -8.74
C SER A 74 -4.25 -12.78 -9.83
N GLY A 75 -3.11 -13.44 -9.62
CA GLY A 75 -2.02 -13.53 -10.62
C GLY A 75 -0.66 -13.11 -10.08
N THR A 76 0.35 -13.22 -10.94
CA THR A 76 1.73 -12.84 -10.61
C THR A 76 1.89 -11.33 -10.63
N GLN A 77 2.37 -10.76 -9.53
CA GLN A 77 2.63 -9.33 -9.42
C GLN A 77 4.11 -9.02 -9.59
N THR A 78 4.40 -7.87 -10.19
CA THR A 78 5.77 -7.37 -10.26
C THR A 78 6.24 -6.91 -8.88
N LEU A 79 7.56 -6.90 -8.65
CA LEU A 79 8.14 -6.40 -7.40
C LEU A 79 7.70 -4.95 -7.11
N GLN A 80 7.59 -4.12 -8.15
CA GLN A 80 7.16 -2.73 -8.02
C GLN A 80 5.70 -2.61 -7.55
N GLN A 81 4.79 -3.44 -8.08
CA GLN A 81 3.40 -3.47 -7.64
C GLN A 81 3.27 -3.91 -6.18
N ARG A 82 4.07 -4.91 -5.77
CA ARG A 82 4.14 -5.37 -4.37
C ARG A 82 4.61 -4.27 -3.43
N ARG A 83 5.67 -3.55 -3.78
CA ARG A 83 6.17 -2.38 -3.02
C ARG A 83 5.14 -1.27 -2.89
N GLN A 84 4.46 -0.91 -3.98
CA GLN A 84 3.42 0.11 -3.96
C GLN A 84 2.28 -0.27 -3.01
N ARG A 85 1.85 -1.54 -3.03
CA ARG A 85 0.83 -2.01 -2.09
C ARG A 85 1.33 -2.01 -0.66
N LEU A 86 2.57 -2.45 -0.44
CA LEU A 86 3.16 -2.47 0.89
C LEU A 86 3.30 -1.06 1.48
N ASP A 87 3.79 -0.12 0.68
CA ASP A 87 3.88 1.29 1.03
C ASP A 87 2.50 1.86 1.37
N ALA A 88 1.50 1.63 0.50
CA ALA A 88 0.12 2.01 0.77
C ALA A 88 -0.42 1.35 2.05
N LYS A 89 -0.02 0.12 2.41
CA LYS A 89 -0.52 -0.53 3.62
C LYS A 89 0.13 0.01 4.90
N ILE A 90 1.43 0.27 4.86
CA ILE A 90 2.22 0.72 6.03
C ILE A 90 2.03 2.21 6.29
N ASN A 91 2.03 3.03 5.24
CA ASN A 91 2.04 4.49 5.35
C ASN A 91 0.65 5.13 5.26
N LEU A 92 -0.42 4.33 5.13
CA LEU A 92 -1.78 4.87 5.10
C LEU A 92 -2.19 5.41 6.47
N SER A 93 -2.22 6.73 6.57
CA SER A 93 -2.94 7.44 7.62
C SER A 93 -4.44 7.29 7.38
N GLY A 94 -5.12 6.44 8.15
CA GLY A 94 -6.57 6.25 8.06
C GLY A 94 -7.35 7.55 8.29
N GLY A 95 -8.57 7.63 7.75
CA GLY A 95 -9.44 8.78 7.92
C GLY A 95 -10.91 8.41 7.75
N ILE A 96 -11.80 9.16 8.41
CA ILE A 96 -13.25 8.96 8.36
C ILE A 96 -13.95 10.18 7.73
N ASN A 97 -13.38 10.69 6.64
CA ASN A 97 -13.89 11.87 5.94
C ASN A 97 -13.90 11.65 4.42
N GLU A 98 -14.66 12.51 3.73
CA GLU A 98 -14.83 12.41 2.28
C GLU A 98 -13.49 12.52 1.52
N ALA A 99 -12.61 13.43 1.93
CA ALA A 99 -11.33 13.65 1.28
C ALA A 99 -10.42 12.41 1.35
N PHE A 100 -10.43 11.70 2.48
CA PHE A 100 -9.70 10.45 2.65
C PHE A 100 -10.18 9.40 1.65
N TYR A 101 -11.49 9.14 1.60
CA TYR A 101 -12.03 8.13 0.70
C TYR A 101 -11.87 8.50 -0.78
N ARG A 102 -11.98 9.79 -1.14
CA ARG A 102 -11.65 10.27 -2.49
C ARG A 102 -10.20 9.99 -2.85
N ALA A 103 -9.25 10.30 -1.96
CA ALA A 103 -7.84 10.00 -2.20
C ALA A 103 -7.57 8.50 -2.42
N GLN A 104 -8.30 7.62 -1.72
CA GLN A 104 -8.23 6.17 -1.96
C GLN A 104 -8.80 5.77 -3.32
N LEU A 105 -9.91 6.37 -3.73
CA LEU A 105 -10.51 6.14 -5.05
C LEU A 105 -9.56 6.60 -6.16
N ASP A 106 -8.97 7.79 -6.03
CA ASP A 106 -7.99 8.33 -6.97
C ASP A 106 -6.76 7.41 -7.09
N ALA A 107 -6.24 6.91 -5.96
CA ALA A 107 -5.12 5.97 -5.94
C ALA A 107 -5.43 4.63 -6.62
N LEU A 108 -6.71 4.23 -6.65
CA LEU A 108 -7.20 3.04 -7.35
C LEU A 108 -7.59 3.33 -8.81
N GLY A 109 -7.46 4.57 -9.29
CA GLY A 109 -7.77 4.97 -10.67
C GLY A 109 -9.20 5.44 -10.91
N TYR A 110 -9.99 5.67 -9.84
CA TYR A 110 -11.39 6.10 -9.90
C TYR A 110 -11.52 7.61 -9.65
N THR A 111 -10.86 8.42 -10.47
CA THR A 111 -10.78 9.89 -10.28
C THR A 111 -12.10 10.63 -10.45
N ASP A 112 -13.02 10.05 -11.20
CA ASP A 112 -14.34 10.66 -11.47
C ASP A 112 -15.40 10.20 -10.45
N ALA A 113 -15.03 9.34 -9.50
CA ALA A 113 -15.96 8.88 -8.47
C ALA A 113 -16.30 10.00 -7.48
N THR A 114 -17.55 10.02 -7.04
CA THR A 114 -18.02 10.99 -6.04
C THR A 114 -18.54 10.28 -4.81
N ILE A 115 -18.54 10.98 -3.67
CA ILE A 115 -19.03 10.42 -2.42
C ILE A 115 -20.22 11.27 -1.96
N THR A 116 -21.32 10.61 -1.67
CA THR A 116 -22.50 11.22 -1.08
C THR A 116 -22.53 10.89 0.41
N ARG A 117 -22.56 11.94 1.25
CA ARG A 117 -22.78 11.83 2.68
C ARG A 117 -24.24 12.15 2.99
N TYR A 118 -24.88 11.32 3.81
CA TYR A 118 -26.24 11.57 4.25
C TYR A 118 -26.30 12.60 5.39
N PRO A 119 -27.42 13.32 5.54
CA PRO A 119 -27.60 14.28 6.62
C PRO A 119 -27.52 13.60 8.00
N LYS A 120 -27.09 14.38 9.00
CA LYS A 120 -26.88 13.90 10.38
C LYS A 120 -28.16 13.82 11.20
N SER A 121 -29.22 14.51 10.76
CA SER A 121 -30.50 14.59 11.46
C SER A 121 -31.56 13.77 10.73
N SER A 122 -32.42 13.15 11.51
CA SER A 122 -33.65 12.55 11.01
C SER A 122 -34.59 13.60 10.40
N PHE A 123 -35.44 13.14 9.50
CA PHE A 123 -36.57 13.91 9.00
C PHE A 123 -37.53 14.23 10.15
N THR A 124 -37.97 15.48 10.26
CA THR A 124 -38.91 15.92 11.31
C THR A 124 -40.12 16.61 10.71
N CYS A 125 -41.14 16.91 11.51
CA CYS A 125 -42.30 17.71 11.06
C CYS A 125 -41.94 19.15 10.62
N LEU A 126 -40.69 19.58 10.84
CA LEU A 126 -40.15 20.87 10.40
C LEU A 126 -39.31 20.77 9.12
N SER A 127 -39.04 19.56 8.63
CA SER A 127 -38.34 19.33 7.36
C SER A 127 -39.21 19.67 6.16
N ASP A 128 -38.58 20.05 5.04
CA ASP A 128 -39.30 20.29 3.79
C ASP A 128 -39.94 19.00 3.26
N CYS A 129 -41.16 19.07 2.72
CA CYS A 129 -41.89 17.90 2.22
C CYS A 129 -41.19 17.16 1.06
N THR A 130 -40.17 17.76 0.45
CA THR A 130 -39.35 17.18 -0.63
C THR A 130 -38.07 16.53 -0.12
N GLU A 131 -37.73 16.66 1.17
CA GLU A 131 -36.57 15.98 1.76
C GLU A 131 -36.79 14.47 1.86
N SER A 132 -35.68 13.74 1.83
CA SER A 132 -35.70 12.29 2.02
C SER A 132 -35.99 11.93 3.48
N LEU A 133 -36.77 10.87 3.67
CA LEU A 133 -37.17 10.34 4.99
C LEU A 133 -36.03 9.55 5.65
N TYR A 134 -34.91 10.20 5.94
CA TYR A 134 -33.78 9.57 6.61
C TYR A 134 -34.02 9.45 8.12
N SER A 135 -33.62 8.30 8.68
CA SER A 135 -33.44 8.10 10.11
C SER A 135 -32.04 8.54 10.57
N ASP A 136 -31.83 8.61 11.88
CA ASP A 136 -30.53 8.98 12.46
C ASP A 136 -29.39 8.01 12.08
N GLU A 137 -29.71 6.78 11.67
CA GLU A 137 -28.72 5.76 11.27
C GLU A 137 -27.99 6.13 9.98
N TRP A 138 -28.63 6.88 9.08
CA TRP A 138 -28.06 7.26 7.78
C TRP A 138 -26.76 8.06 7.91
N ARG A 139 -26.51 8.70 9.06
CA ARG A 139 -25.23 9.35 9.38
C ARG A 139 -24.01 8.42 9.30
N TYR A 140 -24.21 7.11 9.45
CA TYR A 140 -23.17 6.08 9.39
C TYR A 140 -23.01 5.48 8.00
N TYR A 141 -23.88 5.86 7.06
CA TYR A 141 -23.83 5.40 5.68
C TYR A 141 -23.04 6.40 4.81
N TRP A 142 -22.27 5.85 3.90
CA TRP A 142 -21.57 6.58 2.86
C TRP A 142 -21.94 5.94 1.54
N ARG A 143 -22.22 6.75 0.51
CA ARG A 143 -22.45 6.23 -0.83
C ARG A 143 -21.32 6.65 -1.75
N VAL A 144 -20.67 5.70 -2.38
CA VAL A 144 -19.67 5.93 -3.41
C VAL A 144 -20.37 5.80 -4.76
N ASN A 145 -20.43 6.88 -5.51
CA ASN A 145 -20.99 6.91 -6.86
C ASN A 145 -19.84 6.74 -7.85
N ILE A 146 -19.85 5.60 -8.56
CA ILE A 146 -18.86 5.25 -9.56
C ILE A 146 -19.51 5.48 -10.94
N PRO A 147 -18.95 6.38 -11.78
CA PRO A 147 -19.49 6.64 -13.11
C PRO A 147 -19.40 5.41 -14.03
N ALA A 148 -20.33 5.31 -15.00
CA ALA A 148 -20.51 4.16 -15.91
C ALA A 148 -19.26 3.74 -16.69
N ALA A 149 -18.26 4.63 -16.81
CA ALA A 149 -16.97 4.33 -17.42
C ALA A 149 -16.17 3.25 -16.67
N ALA A 150 -16.61 2.86 -15.47
CA ALA A 150 -16.11 1.67 -14.77
C ALA A 150 -16.53 0.39 -15.50
N GLN A 151 -15.66 -0.06 -16.41
CA GLN A 151 -15.59 -1.40 -17.06
C GLN A 151 -16.75 -2.35 -16.70
N ILE A 152 -17.91 -2.18 -17.34
CA ILE A 152 -19.02 -3.12 -17.24
C ILE A 152 -18.74 -4.26 -18.22
N SER A 153 -18.62 -5.49 -17.72
CA SER A 153 -18.53 -6.69 -18.56
C SER A 153 -19.87 -7.43 -18.53
N PRO A 154 -20.66 -7.37 -19.61
CA PRO A 154 -21.91 -8.11 -19.68
C PRO A 154 -21.66 -9.59 -19.96
N MET A 155 -22.56 -10.45 -19.48
CA MET A 155 -22.62 -11.85 -19.91
C MET A 155 -22.85 -11.90 -21.43
N THR A 156 -22.10 -12.76 -22.11
CA THR A 156 -22.24 -12.98 -23.56
C THR A 156 -22.88 -14.34 -23.84
N CYS A 157 -23.32 -14.59 -25.07
CA CYS A 157 -23.85 -15.89 -25.47
C CYS A 157 -22.84 -17.05 -25.38
N ILE A 158 -21.55 -16.75 -25.11
CA ILE A 158 -20.47 -17.72 -24.95
C ILE A 158 -20.17 -18.01 -23.45
N SER A 159 -20.68 -17.18 -22.54
CA SER A 159 -20.51 -17.33 -21.09
C SER A 159 -21.29 -18.54 -20.53
N ASN A 160 -20.86 -19.08 -19.39
CA ASN A 160 -21.54 -20.22 -18.77
C ASN A 160 -22.88 -19.79 -18.15
N CYS A 161 -23.84 -20.71 -18.06
CA CYS A 161 -25.15 -20.46 -17.46
C CYS A 161 -25.10 -20.09 -15.96
N THR A 162 -23.95 -20.28 -15.30
CA THR A 162 -23.71 -19.94 -13.89
C THR A 162 -22.97 -18.62 -13.71
N ASP A 163 -22.53 -17.98 -14.79
CA ASP A 163 -21.82 -16.72 -14.71
C ASP A 163 -22.79 -15.58 -14.36
N SER A 164 -22.26 -14.52 -13.73
CA SER A 164 -23.07 -13.34 -13.41
C SER A 164 -23.53 -12.64 -14.69
N ILE A 165 -24.80 -12.22 -14.73
CA ILE A 165 -25.43 -11.58 -15.91
C ILE A 165 -24.70 -10.29 -16.31
N ARG A 166 -24.14 -9.58 -15.32
CA ARG A 166 -23.22 -8.46 -15.50
C ARG A 166 -22.19 -8.52 -14.37
N THR A 167 -20.95 -8.15 -14.68
CA THR A 167 -19.94 -7.81 -13.69
C THR A 167 -19.58 -6.34 -13.83
N TRP A 168 -19.44 -5.67 -12.70
CA TRP A 168 -19.10 -4.25 -12.63
C TRP A 168 -17.69 -4.13 -12.08
N GLY A 169 -16.78 -3.58 -12.89
CA GLY A 169 -15.43 -3.22 -12.48
C GLY A 169 -14.62 -4.33 -11.80
N GLU A 170 -13.47 -3.92 -11.27
CA GLU A 170 -12.65 -4.73 -10.37
C GLU A 170 -13.24 -4.65 -8.96
N THR A 171 -13.61 -5.78 -8.35
CA THR A 171 -14.11 -5.89 -6.95
C THR A 171 -13.12 -5.37 -5.90
N ILE A 172 -11.91 -5.01 -6.33
CA ILE A 172 -10.84 -4.44 -5.53
C ILE A 172 -11.30 -3.17 -4.80
N VAL A 173 -11.98 -2.24 -5.48
CA VAL A 173 -12.40 -0.97 -4.85
C VAL A 173 -13.35 -1.21 -3.69
N GLU A 174 -14.35 -2.07 -3.91
CA GLU A 174 -15.31 -2.41 -2.88
C GLU A 174 -14.62 -3.08 -1.69
N CYS A 175 -13.70 -4.01 -1.96
CA CYS A 175 -12.95 -4.70 -0.93
C CYS A 175 -12.07 -3.74 -0.12
N VAL A 176 -11.32 -2.86 -0.79
CA VAL A 176 -10.42 -1.90 -0.14
C VAL A 176 -11.24 -0.92 0.71
N LEU A 177 -12.27 -0.31 0.15
CA LEU A 177 -13.07 0.67 0.88
C LEU A 177 -13.83 0.06 2.06
N ASN A 178 -14.36 -1.17 1.92
CA ASN A 178 -14.98 -1.88 3.03
C ASN A 178 -13.99 -2.21 4.16
N LYS A 179 -12.72 -2.51 3.84
CA LYS A 179 -11.68 -2.74 4.86
C LYS A 179 -11.20 -1.46 5.53
N LEU A 180 -11.24 -0.33 4.82
CA LEU A 180 -10.86 0.97 5.36
C LEU A 180 -12.01 1.63 6.15
N ALA A 181 -13.25 1.25 5.86
CA ALA A 181 -14.41 1.71 6.60
C ALA A 181 -14.36 1.23 8.06
N PRO A 182 -14.57 2.12 9.04
CA PRO A 182 -14.80 1.70 10.41
C PRO A 182 -15.96 0.70 10.52
N SER A 183 -15.88 -0.21 11.48
CA SER A 183 -16.87 -1.28 11.69
C SER A 183 -18.30 -0.80 11.94
N HIS A 184 -18.48 0.45 12.37
CA HIS A 184 -19.78 1.06 12.65
C HIS A 184 -20.32 1.91 11.49
N THR A 185 -19.63 1.91 10.34
CA THR A 185 -20.05 2.62 9.14
C THR A 185 -20.30 1.66 7.99
N TYR A 186 -21.20 2.03 7.09
CA TYR A 186 -21.59 1.21 5.96
C TYR A 186 -21.30 1.96 4.65
N VAL A 187 -20.65 1.30 3.71
CA VAL A 187 -20.36 1.86 2.38
C VAL A 187 -21.28 1.21 1.35
N ILE A 188 -22.05 2.05 0.65
CA ILE A 188 -22.93 1.64 -0.45
C ILE A 188 -22.25 2.03 -1.76
N PHE A 189 -22.13 1.10 -2.69
CA PHE A 189 -21.57 1.36 -4.01
C PHE A 189 -22.72 1.53 -5.01
N LEU A 190 -22.75 2.68 -5.68
CA LEU A 190 -23.70 2.98 -6.74
C LEU A 190 -22.93 3.10 -8.05
N TYR A 191 -23.20 2.19 -8.97
CA TYR A 191 -22.73 2.27 -10.35
C TYR A 191 -23.79 3.00 -11.16
N THR A 192 -23.50 4.21 -11.62
CA THR A 192 -24.43 4.96 -12.45
C THR A 192 -24.37 4.43 -13.89
N GLU A 193 -25.52 4.33 -14.56
CA GLU A 193 -25.63 3.99 -15.99
C GLU A 193 -25.34 5.18 -16.89
#